data_AF-A0A4Q3I9L5-F1
#
_entry.id   AF-A0A4Q3I9L5-F1
#
_cell.length_a   1.000
_cell.length_b   1.000
_cell.length_c   1.000
_cell.angle_alpha   90.00
_cell.angle_beta   90.00
_cell.angle_gamma   90.00
#
_symmetry.space_group_name_H-M   'P 1'
#
loop_
_entity.id
_entity.type
_entity.pdbx_description
1 polymer ?
#
loop_
_entity_poly.entity_id
_entity_poly.type
_entity_poly.pdbx_seq_one_letter_code
_entity_poly.pdbx_strand_id
1 'polypeptide(L)'
;MKPTMVVLAGPNGAGKSTLYKVRVAPSFAGPFINADIIQRDELRDPSPEASYEAAQIATSQRAEYLAQAAVLKADRGMVFDNSRLNQPANHCLTFSDGRLVFALPHLPGWIRSVYATDLII
;
A
#
# COMPACT_ATOMS: atom_id res chain seq x y z
N MET A 1 14.97 -16.28 -0.65
CA MET A 1 13.64 -15.66 -0.51
C MET A 1 13.47 -14.63 -1.60
N LYS A 2 12.29 -14.58 -2.22
CA LYS A 2 11.96 -13.52 -3.17
C LYS A 2 11.46 -12.29 -2.38
N PRO A 3 11.90 -11.09 -2.73
CA PRO A 3 11.47 -9.85 -2.06
C PRO A 3 9.94 -9.69 -2.18
N THR A 4 9.31 -9.12 -1.15
CA THR A 4 7.86 -8.86 -1.13
C THR A 4 7.65 -7.37 -0.93
N MET A 5 6.82 -6.75 -1.78
CA MET A 5 6.48 -5.34 -1.67
C MET A 5 4.98 -5.21 -1.43
N VAL A 6 4.60 -4.47 -0.38
CA VAL A 6 3.19 -4.19 -0.09
C VAL A 6 2.92 -2.72 -0.40
N VAL A 7 2.04 -2.46 -1.36
CA VAL A 7 1.61 -1.09 -1.72
C VAL A 7 0.20 -0.87 -1.19
N LEU A 8 0.02 0.17 -0.38
CA LEU A 8 -1.28 0.59 0.14
C LEU A 8 -1.67 1.93 -0.50
N ALA A 9 -2.68 1.91 -1.37
CA ALA A 9 -3.15 3.08 -2.11
C ALA A 9 -4.61 3.43 -1.76
N GLY A 10 -4.99 4.69 -1.93
CA GLY A 10 -6.33 5.22 -1.61
C GLY A 10 -6.28 6.68 -1.15
N PRO A 11 -7.42 7.41 -1.16
CA PRO A 11 -7.46 8.83 -0.78
C PRO A 11 -7.13 9.05 0.71
N ASN A 12 -6.89 10.31 1.11
CA ASN A 12 -6.70 10.67 2.51
C ASN A 12 -7.96 10.31 3.33
N GLY A 13 -7.76 9.80 4.55
CA GLY A 13 -8.86 9.29 5.38
C GLY A 13 -9.38 7.89 5.01
N ALA A 14 -8.97 7.29 3.88
CA ALA A 14 -9.37 5.93 3.50
C ALA A 14 -8.74 4.81 4.35
N GLY A 15 -8.17 5.11 5.52
CA GLY A 15 -7.69 4.15 6.51
C GLY A 15 -6.49 3.26 6.13
N LYS A 16 -5.67 3.65 5.14
CA LYS A 16 -4.44 2.93 4.74
C LYS A 16 -3.50 2.64 5.92
N SER A 17 -3.30 3.61 6.82
CA SER A 17 -2.44 3.45 8.00
C SER A 17 -3.03 2.44 9.01
N THR A 18 -4.36 2.40 9.15
CA THR A 18 -5.04 1.39 9.97
C THR A 18 -4.88 -0.01 9.36
N LEU A 19 -5.05 -0.12 8.04
CA LEU A 19 -4.83 -1.37 7.33
C LEU A 19 -3.40 -1.89 7.49
N TYR A 20 -2.40 -1.02 7.34
CA TYR A 20 -1.00 -1.37 7.59
C TYR A 20 -0.82 -1.98 9.00
N LYS A 21 -1.26 -1.26 10.04
CA LYS A 21 -1.10 -1.67 11.44
C LYS A 21 -1.75 -3.01 11.75
N VAL A 22 -2.96 -3.25 11.23
CA VAL A 22 -3.77 -4.41 11.61
C VAL A 22 -3.43 -5.65 10.78
N ARG A 23 -3.02 -5.50 9.50
CA ARG A 23 -2.88 -6.63 8.57
C ARG A 23 -1.51 -6.82 7.94
N VAL A 24 -0.72 -5.76 7.82
CA VAL A 24 0.58 -5.83 7.16
C VAL A 24 1.68 -5.98 8.21
N ALA A 25 1.78 -5.03 9.15
CA ALA A 25 2.82 -4.98 10.17
C ALA A 25 2.99 -6.29 10.97
N PRO A 26 1.93 -7.04 11.36
CA PRO A 26 2.10 -8.28 12.12
C PRO A 26 2.82 -9.41 11.37
N SER A 27 2.78 -9.39 10.04
CA SER A 27 3.27 -10.48 9.18
C SER A 27 4.32 -10.02 8.15
N PHE A 28 4.73 -8.76 8.20
CA PHE A 28 5.66 -8.15 7.25
C PHE A 28 6.66 -7.24 7.98
N ALA A 29 7.92 -7.66 8.01
CA ALA A 29 9.02 -6.97 8.70
C ALA A 29 9.72 -5.90 7.84
N GLY A 30 9.06 -5.39 6.80
CA GLY A 30 9.62 -4.36 5.92
C GLY A 30 9.37 -2.93 6.41
N PRO A 31 10.18 -1.96 5.96
CA PRO A 31 10.02 -0.55 6.30
C PRO A 31 8.67 -0.01 5.80
N PHE A 32 8.05 0.86 6.59
CA PHE A 32 6.79 1.52 6.24
C PHE A 32 7.03 2.99 5.93
N ILE A 33 7.00 3.32 4.64
CA ILE A 33 7.28 4.67 4.14
C ILE A 33 5.96 5.41 3.94
N ASN A 34 5.71 6.43 4.74
CA ASN A 34 4.50 7.26 4.67
C ASN A 34 4.84 8.71 5.05
N ALA A 35 4.48 9.66 4.18
CA ALA A 35 4.75 11.09 4.39
C ALA A 35 4.11 11.64 5.67
N ASP A 36 2.90 11.21 6.04
CA ASP A 36 2.22 11.65 7.27
C ASP A 36 2.98 11.20 8.53
N ILE A 37 3.65 10.05 8.45
CA ILE A 37 4.47 9.51 9.55
C ILE A 37 5.78 10.26 9.63
N ILE A 38 6.43 10.49 8.49
CA ILE A 38 7.68 11.26 8.41
C ILE A 38 7.45 12.67 8.95
N GLN A 39 6.37 13.35 8.52
CA GLN A 39 6.04 14.68 9.02
C GLN A 39 5.82 14.68 10.55
N ARG A 40 5.03 13.72 11.06
CA ARG A 40 4.67 13.68 12.48
C ARG A 40 5.84 13.27 13.38
N ASP A 41 6.58 12.23 12.99
CA ASP A 41 7.53 11.55 13.89
C ASP A 41 8.98 12.02 13.66
N GLU A 42 9.36 12.28 12.40
CA GLU A 42 10.71 12.70 12.01
C GLU A 42 10.84 14.23 12.00
N LEU A 43 10.03 14.94 11.21
CA LEU A 43 10.09 16.41 11.11
C LEU A 43 9.48 17.10 12.33
N ARG A 44 8.42 16.50 12.91
CA ARG A 44 7.67 17.01 14.08
C ARG A 44 7.12 18.43 13.89
N ASP A 45 6.74 18.74 12.64
CA ASP A 45 6.20 20.04 12.25
C ASP A 45 4.86 19.86 11.50
N PRO A 46 3.74 20.39 12.01
CA PRO A 46 2.43 20.33 11.34
C PRO A 46 2.25 21.35 10.20
N SER A 47 3.26 22.16 9.89
CA SER A 47 3.20 23.15 8.82
C SER A 47 2.94 22.52 7.44
N PRO A 48 2.22 23.22 6.53
CA PRO A 48 2.09 22.79 5.15
C PRO A 48 3.45 22.59 4.46
N GLU A 49 4.43 23.45 4.77
CA GLU A 49 5.80 23.37 4.27
C GLU A 49 6.45 22.02 4.63
N ALA A 50 6.32 21.59 5.88
CA ALA A 50 6.79 20.29 6.34
C ALA A 50 6.05 19.11 5.70
N SER A 51 4.77 19.26 5.31
CA SER A 51 4.09 18.22 4.52
C SER A 51 4.73 18.02 3.15
N TYR A 52 5.15 19.11 2.48
CA TYR A 52 5.84 19.02 1.20
C TYR A 52 7.24 18.39 1.35
N GLU A 53 7.98 18.77 2.39
CA GLU A 53 9.28 18.18 2.70
C GLU A 53 9.14 16.68 3.02
N ALA A 54 8.19 16.29 3.86
CA ALA A 54 7.93 14.89 4.17
C ALA A 54 7.53 14.07 2.93
N ALA A 55 6.79 14.66 1.99
CA ALA A 55 6.47 14.03 0.72
C ALA A 55 7.71 13.82 -0.18
N GLN A 56 8.67 14.75 -0.15
CA GLN A 56 9.94 14.59 -0.85
C GLN A 56 10.79 13.49 -0.21
N ILE A 57 10.92 13.47 1.13
CA ILE A 57 11.65 12.42 1.87
C ILE A 57 11.03 11.04 1.57
N ALA A 58 9.70 10.92 1.65
CA ALA A 58 8.99 9.68 1.32
C ALA A 58 9.21 9.25 -0.14
N THR A 59 9.39 10.19 -1.05
CA THR A 59 9.68 9.91 -2.46
C THR A 59 11.10 9.39 -2.64
N SER A 60 12.09 10.02 -2.00
CA SER A 60 13.48 9.56 -2.01
C SER A 60 13.64 8.18 -1.38
N GLN A 61 13.06 7.96 -0.20
CA GLN A 61 13.08 6.64 0.46
C GLN A 61 12.43 5.57 -0.45
N ARG A 62 11.25 5.85 -1.02
CA ARG A 62 10.63 4.92 -1.99
C ARG A 62 11.58 4.64 -3.15
N ALA A 63 12.18 5.65 -3.75
CA ALA A 63 13.10 5.48 -4.87
C ALA A 63 14.31 4.60 -4.49
N GLU A 64 14.89 4.76 -3.30
CA GLU A 64 15.99 3.91 -2.82
C GLU A 64 15.59 2.43 -2.69
N TYR A 65 14.44 2.16 -2.07
CA TYR A 65 13.95 0.78 -1.92
C TYR A 65 13.45 0.18 -3.25
N LEU A 66 12.96 1.00 -4.18
CA LEU A 66 12.56 0.59 -5.53
C LEU A 66 13.78 0.35 -6.45
N ALA A 67 14.85 1.15 -6.31
CA ALA A 67 16.07 1.07 -7.10
C ALA A 67 16.93 -0.14 -6.73
N GLN A 68 16.79 -0.67 -5.51
CA GLN A 68 17.26 -2.02 -5.22
C GLN A 68 16.46 -2.98 -6.10
N ALA A 69 17.13 -3.66 -7.04
CA ALA A 69 16.55 -4.61 -8.01
C ALA A 69 15.68 -5.74 -7.40
N ALA A 70 15.57 -5.78 -6.07
CA ALA A 70 14.58 -6.52 -5.32
C ALA A 70 13.13 -6.16 -5.70
N VAL A 71 12.77 -4.90 -5.96
CA VAL A 71 11.37 -4.57 -6.31
C VAL A 71 10.99 -5.08 -7.70
N LEU A 72 11.92 -5.10 -8.66
CA LEU A 72 11.71 -5.72 -9.97
C LEU A 72 11.54 -7.25 -9.89
N LYS A 73 11.85 -7.85 -8.74
CA LYS A 73 11.62 -9.26 -8.40
C LYS A 73 10.53 -9.45 -7.34
N ALA A 74 9.80 -8.39 -6.98
CA ALA A 74 8.75 -8.49 -5.98
C ALA A 74 7.56 -9.25 -6.58
N ASP A 75 7.44 -10.52 -6.22
CA ASP A 75 6.48 -11.40 -6.89
C ASP A 75 5.04 -11.19 -6.43
N ARG A 76 4.81 -10.58 -5.27
CA ARG A 76 3.50 -10.58 -4.63
C ARG A 76 2.92 -9.18 -4.46
N GLY A 77 1.74 -8.95 -5.03
CA GLY A 77 0.92 -7.75 -4.82
C GLY A 77 -0.38 -8.10 -4.11
N MET A 78 -0.88 -7.23 -3.22
CA MET A 78 -2.16 -7.42 -2.53
C MET A 78 -3.01 -6.16 -2.62
N VAL A 79 -4.30 -6.32 -2.87
CA VAL A 79 -5.28 -5.24 -2.97
C VAL A 79 -6.31 -5.40 -1.87
N PHE A 80 -6.56 -4.33 -1.13
CA PHE A 80 -7.53 -4.30 -0.04
C PHE A 80 -8.59 -3.23 -0.29
N ASP A 81 -9.83 -3.56 0.05
CA ASP A 81 -10.94 -2.62 0.12
C ASP A 81 -11.08 -2.05 1.52
N ASN A 82 -10.99 -0.73 1.63
CA ASN A 82 -11.28 -0.01 2.86
C ASN A 82 -12.33 1.08 2.67
N SER A 83 -13.29 0.85 1.76
CA SER A 83 -14.33 1.82 1.42
C SER A 83 -15.38 2.04 2.50
N ARG A 84 -15.47 1.19 3.52
CA ARG A 84 -16.45 1.29 4.62
C ARG A 84 -15.84 1.92 5.87
N LEU A 85 -16.44 3.01 6.33
CA LEU A 85 -16.06 3.68 7.58
C LEU A 85 -16.22 2.73 8.78
N ASN A 86 -15.25 2.74 9.69
CA ASN A 86 -15.23 1.93 10.92
C ASN A 86 -15.27 0.39 10.71
N GLN A 87 -14.94 -0.11 9.52
CA GLN A 87 -14.71 -1.53 9.26
C GLN A 87 -13.23 -1.80 8.97
N PRO A 88 -12.71 -3.00 9.31
CA PRO A 88 -11.37 -3.38 8.91
C PRO A 88 -11.31 -3.55 7.39
N ALA A 89 -10.18 -3.19 6.77
CA ALA A 89 -10.04 -3.38 5.33
C ALA A 89 -10.15 -4.86 4.97
N ASN A 90 -10.85 -5.11 3.87
CA ASN A 90 -11.10 -6.43 3.36
C ASN A 90 -10.06 -6.76 2.29
N HIS A 91 -9.35 -7.89 2.43
CA HIS A 91 -8.40 -8.32 1.42
C HIS A 91 -9.16 -8.82 0.19
N CYS A 92 -8.98 -8.15 -0.95
CA CYS A 92 -9.80 -8.39 -2.13
C CYS A 92 -9.07 -9.14 -3.23
N LEU A 93 -7.80 -8.82 -3.51
CA LEU A 93 -7.02 -9.47 -4.57
C LEU A 93 -5.60 -9.80 -4.09
N THR A 94 -5.03 -10.91 -4.55
CA THR A 94 -3.57 -11.16 -4.50
C THR A 94 -3.08 -11.50 -5.88
N PHE A 95 -1.95 -10.92 -6.26
CA PHE A 95 -1.18 -11.26 -7.43
C PHE A 95 0.12 -11.98 -7.01
N SER A 96 0.53 -13.01 -7.75
CA SER A 96 1.83 -13.67 -7.66
C SER A 96 2.44 -13.77 -9.06
N ASP A 97 3.68 -13.33 -9.24
CA ASP A 97 4.41 -13.34 -10.51
C ASP A 97 3.59 -12.69 -11.66
N GLY A 98 2.91 -11.58 -11.34
CA GLY A 98 2.03 -10.87 -12.28
C GLY A 98 0.68 -11.54 -12.56
N ARG A 99 0.35 -12.66 -11.91
CA ARG A 99 -0.91 -13.39 -12.09
C ARG A 99 -1.83 -13.24 -10.89
N LEU A 100 -3.13 -13.09 -11.11
CA LEU A 100 -4.12 -13.10 -10.04
C LEU A 100 -4.22 -14.51 -9.42
N VAL A 101 -3.91 -14.64 -8.14
CA VAL A 101 -3.94 -15.91 -7.39
C VAL A 101 -4.99 -15.95 -6.29
N PHE A 102 -5.61 -14.81 -5.97
CA PHE A 102 -6.72 -14.72 -5.03
C PHE A 102 -7.64 -13.58 -5.45
N ALA A 103 -8.96 -13.82 -5.39
CA ALA A 103 -9.98 -12.80 -5.51
C ALA A 103 -11.18 -13.14 -4.63
N LEU A 104 -11.80 -12.13 -4.01
CA LEU A 104 -13.11 -12.32 -3.38
C LEU A 104 -14.20 -12.59 -4.45
N PRO A 105 -15.21 -13.42 -4.15
CA PRO A 105 -16.30 -13.72 -5.08
C PRO A 105 -17.15 -12.48 -5.42
N HIS A 106 -17.19 -11.50 -4.51
CA HIS A 106 -17.90 -10.24 -4.70
C HIS A 106 -16.97 -9.06 -4.43
N LEU A 107 -16.37 -8.55 -5.50
CA LEU A 107 -15.48 -7.40 -5.44
C LEU A 107 -16.26 -6.08 -5.38
N PRO A 108 -15.82 -5.09 -4.59
CA PRO A 108 -16.34 -3.72 -4.64
C PRO A 108 -16.28 -3.12 -6.05
N GLY A 109 -17.23 -2.23 -6.34
CA GLY A 109 -17.34 -1.61 -7.67
C GLY A 109 -16.07 -0.91 -8.14
N TRP A 110 -15.36 -0.23 -7.24
CA TRP A 110 -14.10 0.45 -7.57
C TRP A 110 -12.99 -0.52 -7.97
N ILE A 111 -12.88 -1.68 -7.30
CA ILE A 111 -11.89 -2.72 -7.66
C ILE A 111 -12.21 -3.28 -9.04
N ARG A 112 -13.47 -3.58 -9.30
CA ARG A 112 -13.91 -4.07 -10.63
C ARG A 112 -13.60 -3.08 -11.73
N SER A 113 -13.72 -1.77 -11.46
CA SER A 113 -13.41 -0.73 -12.43
C SER A 113 -11.91 -0.57 -12.69
N VAL A 114 -11.08 -0.62 -11.63
CA VAL A 114 -9.63 -0.39 -11.74
C VAL A 114 -8.92 -1.62 -12.33
N TYR A 115 -9.32 -2.81 -11.92
CA TYR A 115 -8.70 -4.08 -12.31
C TYR A 115 -9.53 -4.82 -13.38
N ALA A 116 -10.37 -4.11 -14.13
CA ALA A 116 -11.28 -4.73 -15.11
C ALA A 116 -10.55 -5.66 -16.09
N THR A 117 -9.36 -5.25 -16.55
CA THR A 117 -8.51 -6.01 -17.47
C THR A 117 -7.81 -7.19 -16.79
N ASP A 118 -7.50 -7.07 -15.50
CA ASP A 118 -6.78 -8.09 -14.71
C ASP A 118 -7.72 -9.16 -14.11
N LEU A 119 -9.04 -8.90 -14.12
CA LEU A 119 -10.08 -9.80 -13.60
C LEU A 119 -10.69 -10.70 -14.68
N ILE A 120 -10.25 -10.58 -15.94
CA ILE A 120 -10.66 -11.48 -17.02
C ILE A 120 -9.88 -12.78 -16.86
N ILE A 121 -10.58 -13.87 -16.54
CA ILE A 121 -10.06 -15.24 -16.49
C ILE A 121 -10.30 -15.90 -17.84
#